data_AF-A0A937XQ59-F1
#
_entry.id   AF-A0A937XQ59-F1
#
_cell.length_a   1.000
_cell.length_b   1.000
_cell.length_c   1.000
_cell.angle_alpha   90.00
_cell.angle_beta   90.00
_cell.angle_gamma   90.00
#
_symmetry.space_group_name_H-M   'P 1'
#
loop_
_entity.id
_entity.type
_entity.pdbx_description
1 polymer ?
#
loop_
_entity_poly.entity_id
_entity_poly.type
_entity_poly.pdbx_seq_one_letter_code
_entity_poly.pdbx_strand_id
1 'polypeptide(L)' 'KTITLEMRAGPVTVKGQNYLLNHVIPNFLFHITTAYGILRHNGVELGKRDYLGKP' A
#
# COMPACT_ATOMS: atom_id res chain seq x y z
N LYS A 1 4.85 -13.19 15.48
CA LYS A 1 5.41 -11.96 16.08
C LYS A 1 4.31 -10.91 16.17
N THR A 2 4.11 -10.34 17.35
CA THR A 2 3.23 -9.18 17.56
C THR A 2 4.01 -7.90 17.30
N ILE A 3 3.30 -6.84 16.93
CA ILE A 3 3.86 -5.49 16.76
C ILE A 3 2.98 -4.50 17.53
N THR A 4 3.59 -3.43 18.02
CA THR A 4 2.89 -2.33 18.70
C THR A 4 2.97 -1.09 17.83
N LEU A 5 1.83 -0.48 17.58
CA LEU A 5 1.69 0.74 16.78
C LEU A 5 1.35 1.89 17.73
N GLU A 6 2.18 2.92 17.73
CA GLU A 6 1.96 4.14 18.52
C GLU A 6 1.01 5.07 17.76
N MET A 7 -0.30 4.91 17.97
CA MET A 7 -1.31 5.76 17.34
C MET A 7 -1.65 6.97 18.22
N ARG A 8 -2.26 8.00 17.62
CA ARG A 8 -2.72 9.19 18.35
C ARG A 8 -3.67 8.86 19.51
N ALA A 9 -4.46 7.79 19.38
CA ALA A 9 -5.40 7.33 20.40
C ALA A 9 -4.76 6.44 21.48
N GLY A 10 -3.45 6.14 21.37
CA GLY A 10 -2.71 5.25 22.26
C GLY A 10 -2.09 4.05 21.52
N PRO A 11 -1.22 3.29 22.20
CA PRO A 11 -0.55 2.12 21.64
C PRO A 11 -1.54 0.99 21.36
N VAL A 12 -1.45 0.39 20.17
CA VAL A 12 -2.27 -0.77 19.77
C VAL A 12 -1.37 -1.93 19.38
N THR A 13 -1.55 -3.06 20.05
CA THR A 13 -0.79 -4.29 19.80
C THR A 13 -1.59 -5.24 18.92
N VAL A 14 -1.02 -5.64 17.79
CA VAL A 14 -1.65 -6.56 16.84
C VAL A 14 -0.70 -7.66 16.41
N LYS A 15 -1.25 -8.77 15.88
CA LYS A 15 -0.46 -9.80 15.22
C LYS A 15 0.12 -9.22 13.92
N GLY A 16 1.45 -9.26 13.76
CA GLY A 16 2.12 -8.63 12.62
C GLY A 16 1.64 -9.12 11.25
N GLN A 17 1.31 -10.42 11.13
CA GLN A 17 0.73 -10.97 9.91
C GLN A 17 -0.65 -10.37 9.58
N ASN A 18 -1.52 -10.21 10.58
CA ASN A 18 -2.84 -9.61 10.37
C ASN A 18 -2.70 -8.14 9.97
N TYR A 19 -1.76 -7.42 10.59
CA TYR A 19 -1.46 -6.04 10.20
C TYR A 19 -0.94 -5.94 8.76
N LEU A 20 0.01 -6.80 8.40
CA LEU A 20 0.57 -6.83 7.04
C LEU A 20 -0.52 -7.08 5.99
N LEU A 21 -1.30 -8.15 6.17
CA LEU A 21 -2.26 -8.61 5.17
C LEU A 21 -3.48 -7.67 5.05
N ASN A 22 -3.97 -7.15 6.17
CA ASN A 22 -5.25 -6.43 6.19
C ASN A 22 -5.09 -4.91 6.22
N HIS A 23 -3.90 -4.38 6.56
CA HIS A 23 -3.66 -2.94 6.57
C HIS A 23 -2.56 -2.54 5.60
N VAL A 24 -1.34 -3.08 5.76
CA VAL A 24 -0.18 -2.60 5.00
C VAL A 24 -0.32 -2.87 3.51
N ILE A 25 -0.61 -4.11 3.11
CA ILE A 25 -0.72 -4.48 1.70
C ILE A 25 -1.83 -3.69 0.98
N PRO A 26 -3.08 -3.61 1.51
CA PRO A 26 -4.12 -2.81 0.89
C PRO A 26 -3.75 -1.32 0.75
N ASN A 27 -3.17 -0.70 1.80
CA ASN A 27 -2.79 0.71 1.75
C ASN A 27 -1.66 0.95 0.73
N PHE A 28 -0.65 0.08 0.70
CA PHE A 28 0.44 0.17 -0.25
C PHE A 28 -0.06 0.11 -1.70
N LEU A 29 -0.91 -0.87 -2.02
CA LEU A 29 -1.47 -1.00 -3.37
C LEU A 29 -2.42 0.15 -3.71
N PHE A 30 -3.18 0.67 -2.74
CA PHE A 30 -4.00 1.87 -2.93
C PHE A 30 -3.15 3.05 -3.38
N HIS A 31 -2.11 3.41 -2.63
CA HIS A 31 -1.27 4.56 -2.97
C HIS A 31 -0.51 4.39 -4.28
N ILE A 32 -0.01 3.20 -4.60
CA ILE A 32 0.65 2.95 -5.89
C ILE A 32 -0.35 3.08 -7.04
N THR A 33 -1.53 2.48 -6.92
CA THR A 33 -2.56 2.55 -7.96
C THR A 33 -3.05 3.98 -8.16
N THR A 34 -3.21 4.75 -7.08
CA THR A 34 -3.57 6.16 -7.16
C THR A 34 -2.49 6.98 -7.87
N ALA A 35 -1.21 6.80 -7.53
CA ALA A 35 -0.11 7.49 -8.20
C ALA A 35 -0.03 7.13 -9.69
N TYR A 36 -0.13 5.84 -10.03
CA TYR A 36 -0.22 5.36 -11.41
C TYR A 36 -1.40 6.01 -12.16
N GLY A 37 -2.56 6.09 -11.51
CA GLY A 37 -3.76 6.71 -12.06
C GLY A 37 -3.59 8.20 -12.35
N ILE A 38 -3.01 8.97 -11.41
CA ILE A 38 -2.74 10.40 -11.58
C ILE A 38 -1.81 10.66 -12.77
N LEU A 39 -0.70 9.91 -12.86
CA LEU A 39 0.25 10.08 -13.96
C LEU A 39 -0.38 9.71 -15.31
N ARG A 40 -1.08 8.58 -15.37
CA ARG A 40 -1.77 8.14 -16.58
C ARG A 40 -2.85 9.14 -17.01
N HIS A 41 -3.60 9.70 -16.05
CA HIS A 41 -4.62 10.71 -16.33
C HIS A 41 -4.02 12.00 -16.90
N ASN A 42 -2.81 12.38 -16.46
CA ASN A 42 -2.07 13.53 -16.99
C ASN A 42 -1.32 13.24 -18.30
N GLY A 43 -1.57 12.10 -18.96
CA GLY A 43 -1.02 11.80 -20.28
C GLY A 43 0.35 11.09 -20.26
N VAL A 44 0.85 10.67 -19.11
CA VAL A 44 2.05 9.82 -19.06
C VAL A 44 1.70 8.44 -19.64
N GLU A 45 2.46 7.99 -20.63
CA GLU A 45 2.29 6.69 -21.31
C GLU A 45 2.74 5.51 -20.44
N LEU A 46 2.09 5.32 -19.30
CA LEU A 46 2.24 4.14 -18.47
C LEU A 46 1.38 3.01 -19.03
N GLY A 47 1.69 1.76 -18.68
CA GLY A 47 0.91 0.58 -19.02
C GLY A 47 0.88 -0.43 -17.86
N LYS A 48 0.13 -1.52 -18.05
CA LYS A 48 -0.01 -2.56 -17.01
C LYS A 48 1.34 -3.18 -16.62
N ARG A 49 2.29 -3.27 -17.55
CA ARG A 49 3.64 -3.80 -17.31
C ARG A 49 4.47 -2.89 -16.41
N ASP A 50 4.27 -1.58 -16.45
CA ASP A 50 4.94 -0.64 -15.55
C ASP A 50 4.42 -0.75 -14.11
N TYR A 51 3.14 -1.09 -13.96
CA TYR A 51 2.55 -1.38 -12.64
C TYR A 51 2.97 -2.75 -12.09
N LEU A 52 3.00 -3.80 -12.92
CA LEU A 52 3.31 -5.17 -12.47
C LEU A 52 4.80 -5.47 -12.37
N GLY A 53 5.65 -4.74 -13.10
CA GLY A 53 7.07 -5.05 -13.25
C GLY A 53 7.34 -6.14 -14.29
N LYS A 54 8.63 -6.49 -14.43
CA LYS A 54 9.06 -7.67 -15.21
C LYS A 54 8.88 -8.93 -14.34
N PRO A 55 8.47 -10.07 -14.93
CA PRO A 55 8.50 -11.35 -14.23
C PRO A 55 9.92 -11.72 -13.79
#